data_AF-A0A166DUC1-F1
#
_entry.id   AF-A0A166DUC1-F1
#
_cell.length_a   1.000
_cell.length_b   1.000
_cell.length_c   1.000
_cell.angle_alpha   90.00
_cell.angle_beta   90.00
_cell.angle_gamma   90.00
#
_symmetry.space_group_name_H-M   'P 1'
#
loop_
_entity.id
_entity.type
_entity.pdbx_description
1 polymer ?
#
loop_
_entity_poly.entity_id
_entity_poly.type
_entity_poly.pdbx_seq_one_letter_code
_entity_poly.pdbx_strand_id
1 'polypeptide(L)'
;MSLDLAPNMAHNYLGMILCFKCQAGGGSFLIDYSLKTSASNFIKSDTEMEVYGACMIIVPRSIFSVRDGDNRIELTAGGYAEISGLHLLYKTENCRRRKRGTNMLNSRKTWKVNEN
;
A
#
# COMPACT_ATOMS: atom_id res chain seq x y z
N MET A 1 -11.15 -5.73 -0.50
CA MET A 1 -10.11 -5.84 0.55
C MET A 1 -10.20 -4.62 1.46
N SER A 2 -9.79 -4.73 2.73
CA SER A 2 -9.70 -3.56 3.62
C SER A 2 -8.47 -3.64 4.51
N LEU A 3 -7.99 -2.48 4.96
CA LEU A 3 -6.88 -2.35 5.90
C LEU A 3 -7.28 -1.40 7.03
N ASP A 4 -7.17 -1.89 8.27
CA ASP A 4 -7.37 -1.07 9.46
C ASP A 4 -6.13 -0.20 9.73
N LEU A 5 -6.38 1.04 10.11
CA LEU A 5 -5.34 2.04 10.36
C LEU A 5 -5.10 2.17 11.85
N ALA A 6 -3.82 2.22 12.24
CA ALA A 6 -3.49 2.61 13.61
C ALA A 6 -3.77 4.11 13.83
N PRO A 7 -4.13 4.52 15.05
CA PRO A 7 -4.32 5.94 15.38
C PRO A 7 -3.09 6.79 15.05
N ASN A 8 -3.31 8.04 14.66
CA ASN A 8 -2.27 9.06 14.41
C ASN A 8 -1.26 8.73 13.28
N MET A 9 -1.62 7.81 12.39
CA MET A 9 -0.76 7.43 11.25
C MET A 9 -0.79 8.45 10.09
N ALA A 10 -1.73 9.41 10.10
CA ALA A 10 -1.96 10.34 9.00
C ALA A 10 -0.75 11.26 8.72
N HIS A 11 -0.07 11.71 9.77
CA HIS A 11 1.03 12.68 9.62
C HIS A 11 2.23 12.12 8.86
N ASN A 12 2.54 10.84 9.07
CA ASN A 12 3.68 10.15 8.44
C ASN A 12 3.32 9.44 7.15
N TYR A 13 2.05 9.39 6.78
CA TYR A 13 1.60 8.77 5.55
C TYR A 13 2.17 9.49 4.32
N LEU A 14 2.72 8.71 3.38
CA LEU A 14 3.31 9.16 2.12
C LEU A 14 2.48 8.76 0.89
N GLY A 15 1.77 7.64 0.99
CA GLY A 15 1.04 7.05 -0.11
C GLY A 15 0.79 5.56 0.15
N MET A 16 0.29 4.87 -0.85
CA MET A 16 0.06 3.43 -0.79
C MET A 16 0.44 2.75 -2.09
N ILE A 17 0.67 1.44 -1.99
CA ILE A 17 0.92 0.55 -3.11
C ILE A 17 -0.25 -0.43 -3.18
N LEU A 18 -0.87 -0.51 -4.34
CA LEU A 18 -1.93 -1.46 -4.66
C LEU A 18 -1.35 -2.53 -5.59
N CYS A 19 -1.58 -3.80 -5.28
CA CYS A 19 -1.08 -4.91 -6.09
C CYS A 19 -2.28 -5.67 -6.67
N PHE A 20 -2.28 -5.85 -8.00
CA PHE A 20 -3.32 -6.59 -8.71
C PHE A 20 -2.71 -7.70 -9.56
N LYS A 21 -3.51 -8.71 -9.89
CA LYS A 21 -3.17 -9.74 -10.88
C LYS A 21 -4.41 -10.11 -11.70
N CYS A 22 -4.19 -10.63 -12.89
CA CYS A 22 -5.27 -11.14 -13.74
C CYS A 22 -5.90 -12.39 -13.12
N GLN A 23 -7.24 -12.41 -12.97
CA GLN A 23 -7.98 -13.57 -12.49
C GLN A 23 -8.03 -14.71 -13.52
N ALA A 24 -8.00 -14.38 -14.82
CA ALA A 24 -8.27 -15.32 -15.91
C ALA A 24 -7.03 -16.05 -16.47
N GLY A 25 -5.84 -15.86 -15.87
CA GLY A 25 -4.64 -16.61 -16.24
C GLY A 25 -4.14 -16.35 -17.67
N GLY A 26 -3.23 -15.40 -17.82
CA GLY A 26 -2.50 -15.21 -19.09
C GLY A 26 -3.26 -14.40 -20.13
N GLY A 27 -3.50 -13.13 -19.84
CA GLY A 27 -4.05 -12.17 -20.78
C GLY A 27 -3.91 -10.76 -20.23
N SER A 28 -4.12 -9.77 -21.09
CA SER A 28 -4.31 -8.41 -20.63
C SER A 28 -5.66 -8.24 -19.94
N PHE A 29 -5.70 -7.41 -18.91
CA PHE A 29 -6.94 -7.09 -18.19
C PHE A 29 -7.00 -5.60 -17.88
N LEU A 30 -8.21 -5.06 -17.88
CA LEU A 30 -8.49 -3.70 -17.44
C LEU A 30 -8.65 -3.67 -15.91
N ILE A 31 -8.25 -2.57 -15.30
CA ILE A 31 -8.27 -2.40 -13.84
C ILE A 31 -9.17 -1.21 -13.50
N ASP A 32 -10.41 -1.49 -13.14
CA ASP A 32 -11.26 -0.53 -12.41
C ASP A 32 -11.05 -0.78 -10.92
N TYR A 33 -10.55 0.22 -10.20
CA TYR A 33 -10.42 0.14 -8.74
C TYR A 33 -10.95 1.40 -8.06
N SER A 34 -11.43 1.21 -6.83
CA SER A 34 -11.83 2.31 -5.98
C SER A 34 -11.25 2.20 -4.58
N LEU A 35 -10.85 3.34 -4.04
CA LEU A 35 -10.36 3.52 -2.69
C LEU A 35 -11.32 4.39 -1.91
N LYS A 36 -11.61 4.01 -0.67
CA LYS A 36 -12.29 4.90 0.28
C LYS A 36 -11.76 4.78 1.69
N THR A 37 -11.78 5.88 2.44
CA THR A 37 -11.62 5.82 3.89
C THR A 37 -12.97 5.72 4.60
N SER A 38 -12.95 5.37 5.89
CA SER A 38 -14.13 5.43 6.76
C SER A 38 -14.73 6.84 6.85
N ALA A 39 -13.92 7.90 6.70
CA ALA A 39 -14.38 9.29 6.77
C ALA A 39 -14.63 9.94 5.39
N SER A 40 -14.92 9.15 4.35
CA SER A 40 -15.52 9.60 3.09
C SER A 40 -14.59 10.11 1.97
N ASN A 41 -13.27 9.90 2.05
CA ASN A 41 -12.40 10.20 0.89
C ASN A 41 -12.52 9.08 -0.15
N PHE A 42 -13.42 9.21 -1.12
CA PHE A 42 -13.59 8.25 -2.22
C PHE A 42 -12.77 8.67 -3.44
N ILE A 43 -11.97 7.74 -3.96
CA ILE A 43 -11.28 7.86 -5.24
C ILE A 43 -11.65 6.66 -6.08
N LYS A 44 -12.32 6.93 -7.21
CA LYS A 44 -12.45 5.98 -8.29
C LYS A 44 -11.34 6.23 -9.29
N SER A 45 -10.61 5.20 -9.66
CA SER A 45 -9.65 5.28 -10.74
C SER A 45 -10.02 4.21 -11.77
N ASP A 46 -10.63 4.69 -12.84
CA ASP A 46 -10.84 3.92 -14.06
C ASP A 46 -9.54 4.00 -14.86
N THR A 47 -8.58 3.15 -14.52
CA THR A 47 -7.38 3.03 -15.33
C THR A 47 -7.56 1.85 -16.28
N GLU A 48 -7.92 2.16 -17.52
CA GLU A 48 -7.82 1.21 -18.63
C GLU A 48 -6.34 0.97 -18.96
N MET A 49 -5.62 0.34 -18.05
CA MET A 49 -4.26 -0.09 -18.27
C MET A 49 -4.29 -1.53 -18.72
N GLU A 50 -3.86 -1.77 -19.95
CA GLU A 50 -3.66 -3.12 -20.47
C GLU A 50 -2.43 -3.72 -19.77
N VAL A 51 -2.62 -4.56 -18.74
CA VAL A 51 -1.51 -5.19 -18.01
C VAL A 51 -1.47 -6.69 -18.23
N TYR A 52 -0.28 -7.22 -18.56
CA TYR A 52 -0.03 -8.65 -18.64
C TYR A 52 0.40 -9.18 -17.27
N GLY A 53 -0.39 -10.09 -16.69
CA GLY A 53 -0.02 -10.78 -15.45
C GLY A 53 -0.32 -9.97 -14.18
N ALA A 54 0.73 -9.51 -13.49
CA ALA A 54 0.61 -8.79 -12.22
C ALA A 54 1.02 -7.32 -12.38
N CYS A 55 0.35 -6.42 -11.66
CA CYS A 55 0.60 -4.98 -11.71
C CYS A 55 0.72 -4.38 -10.31
N MET A 56 1.40 -3.24 -10.25
CA MET A 56 1.55 -2.44 -9.06
C MET A 56 1.20 -0.99 -9.37
N ILE A 57 0.27 -0.42 -8.60
CA ILE A 57 -0.15 0.97 -8.71
C ILE A 57 0.29 1.71 -7.46
N ILE A 58 1.05 2.79 -7.64
CA ILE A 58 1.46 3.68 -6.55
C ILE A 58 0.46 4.84 -6.49
N VAL A 59 -0.20 5.01 -5.35
CA VAL A 59 -1.13 6.12 -5.10
C VAL A 59 -0.48 7.07 -4.10
N PRO A 60 0.07 8.21 -4.54
CA PRO A 60 0.68 9.20 -3.66
C PRO A 60 -0.35 9.82 -2.71
N ARG A 61 0.11 10.32 -1.56
CA ARG A 61 -0.73 11.06 -0.60
C ARG A 61 -1.47 12.25 -1.21
N SER A 62 -0.89 12.91 -2.20
CA SER A 62 -1.54 14.04 -2.90
C SER A 62 -2.78 13.63 -3.68
N ILE A 63 -2.87 12.36 -4.08
CA ILE A 63 -4.06 11.79 -4.73
C ILE A 63 -5.02 11.31 -3.65
N PHE A 64 -4.58 10.43 -2.75
CA PHE A 64 -5.40 9.88 -1.67
C PHE A 64 -4.81 10.24 -0.31
N SER A 65 -5.48 11.10 0.45
CA SER A 65 -5.05 11.47 1.80
C SER A 65 -5.72 10.63 2.88
N VAL A 66 -4.92 10.18 3.85
CA VAL A 66 -5.40 9.66 5.14
C VAL A 66 -5.35 10.80 6.16
N ARG A 67 -6.42 10.97 6.94
CA ARG A 67 -6.58 12.01 7.97
C ARG A 67 -6.69 11.38 9.36
N ASP A 68 -6.45 12.20 10.39
CA ASP A 68 -6.71 11.78 11.76
C ASP A 68 -8.21 11.49 11.93
N GLY A 69 -8.56 10.28 12.37
CA GLY A 69 -9.93 9.77 12.44
C GLY A 69 -10.34 8.83 11.30
N ASP A 70 -9.52 8.69 10.26
CA ASP A 70 -9.65 7.57 9.32
C ASP A 70 -9.17 6.29 10.00
N ASN A 71 -10.09 5.36 10.21
CA ASN A 71 -9.80 4.12 10.94
C ASN A 71 -9.60 2.92 9.99
N ARG A 72 -10.03 3.07 8.74
CA ARG A 72 -10.02 1.98 7.76
C ARG A 72 -9.92 2.52 6.34
N ILE A 73 -9.17 1.82 5.51
CA ILE A 73 -9.15 1.98 4.05
C ILE A 73 -9.83 0.75 3.44
N GLU A 74 -10.72 0.98 2.49
CA GLU A 74 -11.36 -0.06 1.70
C GLU A 74 -10.93 0.08 0.25
N LEU A 75 -10.49 -1.05 -0.32
CA LEU A 75 -10.11 -1.20 -1.72
C LEU A 75 -11.07 -2.18 -2.38
N THR A 76 -11.71 -1.76 -3.46
CA THR A 76 -12.47 -2.63 -4.36
C THR A 76 -11.84 -2.62 -5.74
N ALA A 77 -11.96 -3.74 -6.43
CA ALA A 77 -11.56 -3.89 -7.82
C ALA A 77 -12.71 -4.53 -8.59
N GLY A 78 -12.94 -4.08 -9.82
CA GLY A 78 -13.87 -4.64 -10.78
C GLY A 78 -13.17 -5.35 -11.93
N GLY A 79 -13.96 -5.90 -12.85
CA GLY A 79 -13.45 -6.59 -14.03
C GLY A 79 -12.74 -7.91 -13.71
N TYR A 80 -11.66 -8.19 -14.44
CA TYR A 80 -10.85 -9.41 -14.28
C TYR A 80 -9.64 -9.20 -13.35
N ALA A 81 -9.62 -8.13 -12.55
CA ALA A 81 -8.54 -7.83 -11.62
C ALA A 81 -8.78 -8.47 -10.25
N GLU A 82 -7.84 -9.28 -9.77
CA GLU A 82 -7.80 -9.79 -8.41
C GLU A 82 -6.83 -8.95 -7.56
N ILE A 83 -7.31 -8.46 -6.41
CA ILE A 83 -6.48 -7.72 -5.46
C ILE A 83 -5.52 -8.71 -4.77
N SER A 84 -4.23 -8.54 -5.01
CA SER A 84 -3.18 -9.34 -4.39
C SER A 84 -2.64 -8.73 -3.10
N GLY A 85 -2.77 -7.41 -2.92
CA GLY A 85 -2.29 -6.76 -1.69
C GLY A 85 -2.50 -5.25 -1.68
N LEU A 86 -2.37 -4.69 -0.47
CA LEU A 86 -2.39 -3.25 -0.19
C LEU A 86 -1.32 -2.96 0.86
N HIS A 87 -0.40 -2.03 0.56
CA HIS A 87 0.68 -1.64 1.47
C HIS A 87 0.69 -0.12 1.67
N LEU A 88 0.83 0.31 2.91
CA LEU A 88 0.96 1.74 3.24
C LEU A 88 2.44 2.13 3.29
N LEU A 89 2.73 3.29 2.71
CA LEU A 89 4.05 3.90 2.73
C LEU A 89 4.04 5.00 3.79
N TYR A 90 4.92 4.85 4.76
CA TYR A 90 5.14 5.84 5.82
C TYR A 90 6.55 6.41 5.74
N LYS A 91 6.70 7.66 6.16
CA LYS A 91 8.02 8.18 6.51
C LYS A 91 8.60 7.30 7.60
N THR A 92 9.78 6.76 7.35
CA THR A 92 10.65 6.32 8.43
C THR A 92 11.13 7.57 9.15
N GLU A 93 10.54 7.88 10.30
CA GLU A 93 11.12 8.89 11.15
C GLU A 93 12.57 8.48 11.45
N ASN A 94 13.52 9.37 11.16
CA ASN A 94 14.89 9.16 11.58
C ASN A 94 14.88 9.04 13.12
N CYS A 95 15.00 7.83 13.65
CA CYS A 95 15.33 7.59 15.07
C CYS A 95 16.75 8.10 15.44
N ARG A 96 17.25 9.16 14.80
CA ARG A 96 18.56 9.76 15.03
C ARG A 96 18.43 11.18 15.58
N ARG A 97 17.85 11.27 16.77
CA ARG A 97 18.25 12.26 17.77
C ARG A 97 18.36 11.63 19.16
N ARG A 98 19.31 10.71 19.32
CA ARG A 98 20.05 10.55 20.59
C ARG A 98 21.53 10.66 20.28
N LYS A 99 22.13 11.81 20.63
CA LYS A 99 23.59 11.96 20.66
C LYS A 99 24.11 11.32 21.96
N ARG A 100 25.20 10.56 21.81
CA ARG A 100 26.16 10.03 22.80
C ARG A 100 25.69 8.88 23.71
N GLY A 101 26.37 7.74 23.55
CA GLY A 101 26.30 6.58 24.44
C GLY A 101 26.61 5.30 23.68
N THR A 102 27.87 4.89 23.73
CA THR A 102 28.50 3.67 23.23
C THR A 102 27.66 2.41 23.43
N ASN A 103 27.46 1.64 22.34
CA ASN A 103 27.72 0.19 22.22
C ASN A 103 26.91 -0.39 21.04
N MET A 104 27.59 -0.58 19.91
CA MET A 104 27.06 -1.35 18.78
C MET A 104 26.99 -2.83 19.14
N LEU A 105 25.78 -3.40 19.14
CA LEU A 105 25.58 -4.80 18.81
C LEU A 105 24.74 -4.85 17.54
N ASN A 106 25.45 -5.02 16.42
CA ASN A 106 24.87 -5.26 15.10
C ASN A 106 24.19 -6.64 15.08
N SER A 107 22.87 -6.68 15.22
CA SER A 107 22.08 -7.83 14.78
C SER A 107 21.64 -7.61 13.33
N ARG A 108 22.50 -7.97 12.37
CA ARG A 108 22.07 -8.16 10.97
C ARG A 108 21.20 -9.41 10.91
N LYS A 109 19.88 -9.25 10.76
CA LYS A 109 19.01 -10.36 10.32
C LYS A 109 19.07 -10.43 8.80
N THR A 110 19.90 -11.34 8.30
CA THR A 110 19.85 -11.81 6.90
C THR A 110 18.73 -12.83 6.77
N TRP A 111 17.80 -12.58 5.84
CA TRP A 111 16.81 -13.57 5.43
C TRP A 111 17.48 -14.57 4.49
N LYS A 112 17.45 -15.85 4.84
CA LYS A 112 17.73 -16.94 3.91
C LYS A 112 16.41 -17.34 3.25
N VAL A 113 16.37 -17.29 1.93
CA VAL A 113 15.32 -17.92 1.13
C VAL A 113 15.67 -19.41 1.06
N ASN A 114 14.77 -20.26 1.55
CA ASN A 114 14.86 -21.70 1.29
C ASN A 114 14.15 -21.97 -0.03
N GLU A 115 14.90 -22.41 -1.02
CA GLU A 115 14.38 -23.04 -2.23
C GLU A 115 14.20 -24.53 -1.92
N ASN A 116 12.98 -25.04 -2.12
CA ASN A 116 12.70 -26.47 -2.23
C ASN A 116 12.38 -26.77 -3.70
#